data_AF-A0A940P1P4-F1
#
_entry.id   AF-A0A940P1P4-F1
#
_cell.length_a   1.000
_cell.length_b   1.000
_cell.length_c   1.000
_cell.angle_alpha   90.00
_cell.angle_beta   90.00
_cell.angle_gamma   90.00
#
_symmetry.space_group_name_H-M   'P 1'
#
loop_
_entity.id
_entity.type
_entity.pdbx_description
1 polymer ?
#
loop_
_entity_poly.entity_id
_entity_poly.type
_entity_poly.pdbx_seq_one_letter_code
_entity_poly.pdbx_strand_id
1 'polypeptide(L)'
;SGTVIMNITAKDAVLHTQIHAGYGEQIRLIQVFRNGSAVSEVTADLDDTAHLELIQLYLNPVDTVSGIQVNQNGRKSVFTSNIGYLLDGEDALDINLDMVQNGKKTESNTDVKGVLRGHAKKTFRGTIDFRNGAAGSVGAEREEVLLMDETVQNKTVPVILCAEEDVAGTHGASIGQIDAKHIFYLQSRGIPEDKIYEMIALSKLGSVISKIGDAETESRVRKLLGTEEEDA
;
A
#
# COMPACT_ATOMS: atom_id res chain seq x y z
N SER A 1 -15.30 -11.24 12.85
CA SER A 1 -14.25 -10.41 12.22
C SER A 1 -13.04 -10.40 13.13
N GLY A 2 -11.84 -10.51 12.57
CA GLY A 2 -10.57 -10.45 13.31
C GLY A 2 -9.70 -9.31 12.77
N THR A 3 -9.02 -8.58 13.65
CA THR A 3 -8.06 -7.54 13.26
C THR A 3 -6.71 -7.84 13.87
N VAL A 4 -5.66 -7.83 13.06
CA VAL A 4 -4.27 -8.02 13.47
C VAL A 4 -3.49 -6.77 13.09
N ILE A 5 -2.79 -6.17 14.05
CA ILE A 5 -1.91 -5.03 13.83
C ILE A 5 -0.48 -5.45 14.13
N MET A 6 0.41 -5.30 13.16
CA MET A 6 1.83 -5.58 13.27
C MET A 6 2.61 -4.27 13.11
N ASN A 7 3.38 -3.91 14.14
CA ASN A 7 4.30 -2.78 14.08
C ASN A 7 5.73 -3.33 13.94
N ILE A 8 6.36 -3.06 12.80
CA ILE A 8 7.68 -3.59 12.45
C ILE A 8 8.69 -2.45 12.46
N THR A 9 9.67 -2.51 13.36
CA THR A 9 10.75 -1.52 13.51
C THR A 9 12.15 -2.13 13.48
N ALA A 10 12.24 -3.44 13.20
CA ALA A 10 13.51 -4.14 13.21
C ALA A 10 14.28 -3.86 11.91
N LYS A 11 15.61 -3.92 12.00
CA LYS A 11 16.49 -4.02 10.83
C LYS A 11 16.61 -5.49 10.46
N ASP A 12 16.56 -5.77 9.16
CA ASP A 12 16.68 -7.10 8.57
C ASP A 12 15.59 -8.07 9.04
N ALA A 13 14.35 -7.58 9.15
CA ALA A 13 13.21 -8.41 9.54
C ALA A 13 12.82 -9.38 8.41
N VAL A 14 12.49 -10.62 8.76
CA VAL A 14 11.88 -11.58 7.84
C VAL A 14 10.53 -11.99 8.39
N LEU A 15 9.47 -11.80 7.59
CA LEU A 15 8.10 -11.98 8.01
C LEU A 15 7.36 -12.82 6.98
N HIS A 16 6.80 -13.95 7.43
CA HIS A 16 5.87 -14.74 6.64
C HIS A 16 4.52 -14.75 7.35
N THR A 17 3.52 -14.16 6.72
CA THR A 17 2.15 -14.11 7.24
C THR A 17 1.26 -14.91 6.32
N GLN A 18 0.68 -15.98 6.84
CA GLN A 18 -0.27 -16.81 6.11
C GLN A 18 -1.67 -16.61 6.71
N ILE A 19 -2.64 -16.33 5.84
CA ILE A 19 -4.03 -16.09 6.20
C ILE A 19 -4.90 -17.12 5.49
N HIS A 20 -5.79 -17.76 6.23
CA HIS A 20 -6.94 -18.45 5.64
C HIS A 20 -8.19 -17.78 6.20
N ALA A 21 -9.04 -17.25 5.33
CA ALA A 21 -10.34 -16.71 5.69
C ALA A 21 -11.40 -17.70 5.24
N GLY A 22 -12.05 -18.37 6.20
CA GLY A 22 -13.12 -19.33 5.96
C GLY A 22 -14.41 -18.68 5.48
N TYR A 23 -15.44 -19.50 5.29
CA TYR A 23 -16.75 -19.06 4.78
C TYR A 23 -17.30 -17.83 5.52
N GLY A 24 -17.48 -16.74 4.79
CA GLY A 24 -18.05 -15.49 5.31
C GLY A 24 -17.21 -14.78 6.37
N GLU A 25 -15.99 -15.24 6.62
CA GLU A 25 -15.10 -14.61 7.59
C GLU A 25 -14.58 -13.27 7.08
N GLN A 26 -14.30 -12.37 8.02
CA GLN A 26 -13.76 -11.06 7.73
C GLN A 26 -12.49 -10.87 8.53
N ILE A 27 -11.37 -10.72 7.83
CA ILE A 27 -10.05 -10.55 8.42
C ILE A 27 -9.49 -9.21 7.96
N ARG A 28 -8.84 -8.52 8.90
CA ARG A 28 -8.19 -7.26 8.66
C ARG A 28 -6.76 -7.32 9.15
N LEU A 29 -5.79 -7.20 8.26
CA LEU A 29 -4.38 -7.18 8.58
C LEU A 29 -3.82 -5.78 8.34
N ILE A 30 -3.22 -5.20 9.37
CA ILE A 30 -2.50 -3.93 9.30
C ILE A 30 -1.03 -4.20 9.58
N GLN A 31 -0.13 -3.84 8.67
CA GLN A 31 1.31 -3.89 8.88
C GLN A 31 1.92 -2.50 8.69
N VAL A 32 2.65 -2.03 9.71
CA VAL A 32 3.34 -0.74 9.69
C VAL A 32 4.84 -0.99 9.82
N PHE A 33 5.56 -0.84 8.71
CA PHE A 33 7.01 -0.94 8.60
C PHE A 33 7.63 0.44 8.80
N ARG A 34 8.64 0.54 9.67
CA ARG A 34 9.25 1.82 10.05
C ARG A 34 10.76 1.72 10.18
N ASN A 35 11.47 2.63 9.53
CA ASN A 35 12.90 2.90 9.74
C ASN A 35 13.77 1.62 9.79
N GLY A 36 13.65 0.77 8.78
CA GLY A 36 14.31 -0.53 8.75
C GLY A 36 14.27 -1.21 7.39
N SER A 37 14.91 -2.36 7.32
CA SER A 37 14.89 -3.29 6.18
C SER A 37 14.03 -4.50 6.52
N ALA A 38 13.28 -4.99 5.55
CA ALA A 38 12.44 -6.17 5.73
C ALA A 38 12.26 -6.98 4.45
N VAL A 39 12.18 -8.29 4.60
CA VAL A 39 11.56 -9.18 3.61
C VAL A 39 10.24 -9.64 4.19
N SER A 40 9.15 -9.19 3.59
CA SER A 40 7.79 -9.53 4.02
C SER A 40 7.10 -10.35 2.94
N GLU A 41 6.43 -11.42 3.35
CA GLU A 41 5.57 -12.21 2.51
C GLU A 41 4.21 -12.36 3.19
N VAL A 42 3.15 -11.97 2.48
CA VAL A 42 1.76 -12.20 2.88
C VAL A 42 1.13 -13.14 1.86
N THR A 43 0.67 -14.29 2.32
CA THR A 43 -0.13 -15.21 1.50
C THR A 43 -1.52 -15.35 2.11
N ALA A 44 -2.55 -15.35 1.27
CA ALA A 44 -3.91 -15.52 1.74
C ALA A 44 -4.75 -16.40 0.82
N ASP A 45 -5.57 -17.26 1.41
CA ASP A 45 -6.63 -18.01 0.72
C ASP A 45 -7.99 -17.58 1.27
N LEU A 46 -8.90 -17.17 0.38
CA LEU A 46 -10.24 -16.71 0.73
C LEU A 46 -11.30 -17.70 0.23
N ASP A 47 -12.10 -18.22 1.16
CA ASP A 47 -13.24 -19.09 0.88
C ASP A 47 -14.49 -18.29 0.46
N ASP A 48 -15.61 -18.98 0.24
CA ASP A 48 -16.86 -18.37 -0.22
C ASP A 48 -17.28 -17.21 0.69
N THR A 49 -17.53 -16.05 0.08
CA THR A 49 -17.95 -14.81 0.76
C THR A 49 -16.98 -14.24 1.78
N ALA A 50 -15.77 -14.78 1.89
CA ALA A 50 -14.74 -14.30 2.81
C ALA A 50 -14.20 -12.93 2.36
N HIS A 51 -13.81 -12.10 3.32
CA HIS A 51 -13.25 -10.77 3.08
C HIS A 51 -11.91 -10.61 3.79
N LEU A 52 -10.88 -10.25 3.03
CA LEU A 52 -9.62 -9.77 3.57
C LEU A 52 -9.44 -8.28 3.24
N GLU A 53 -9.25 -7.48 4.28
CA GLU A 53 -8.71 -6.12 4.15
C GLU A 53 -7.24 -6.10 4.60
N LEU A 54 -6.36 -5.68 3.70
CA LEU A 54 -4.93 -5.49 3.95
C LEU A 54 -4.61 -4.00 3.94
N ILE A 55 -3.96 -3.51 4.99
CA ILE A 55 -3.43 -2.15 5.06
C ILE A 55 -1.95 -2.24 5.36
N GLN A 56 -1.11 -1.68 4.48
CA GLN A 56 0.33 -1.67 4.68
C GLN A 56 0.87 -0.26 4.59
N LEU A 57 1.70 0.11 5.56
CA LEU A 57 2.43 1.37 5.58
C LEU A 57 3.93 1.12 5.62
N TYR A 58 4.65 1.68 4.66
CA TYR A 58 6.12 1.64 4.62
C TYR A 58 6.67 3.05 4.84
N LEU A 59 7.17 3.31 6.03
CA LEU A 59 7.64 4.63 6.46
C LEU A 59 9.17 4.62 6.57
N ASN A 60 9.83 5.20 5.57
CA ASN A 60 11.28 5.21 5.37
C ASN A 60 11.89 3.79 5.40
N PRO A 61 11.48 2.90 4.49
CA PRO A 61 12.08 1.57 4.36
C PRO A 61 13.48 1.68 3.75
N VAL A 62 14.51 1.23 4.48
CA VAL A 62 15.90 1.31 4.02
C VAL A 62 16.11 0.44 2.78
N ASP A 63 15.75 -0.83 2.88
CA ASP A 63 15.73 -1.80 1.79
C ASP A 63 14.67 -2.86 2.12
N THR A 64 13.49 -2.74 1.52
CA THR A 64 12.36 -3.61 1.82
C THR A 64 11.79 -4.25 0.58
N VAL A 65 11.58 -5.56 0.65
CA VAL A 65 10.86 -6.35 -0.35
C VAL A 65 9.59 -6.89 0.29
N SER A 66 8.45 -6.67 -0.36
CA SER A 66 7.15 -7.12 0.11
C SER A 66 6.40 -7.88 -0.99
N GLY A 67 6.29 -9.20 -0.81
CA GLY A 67 5.44 -10.06 -1.62
C GLY A 67 4.07 -10.24 -0.99
N ILE A 68 3.01 -10.07 -1.78
CA ILE A 68 1.62 -10.27 -1.36
C ILE A 68 0.95 -11.12 -2.42
N GLN A 69 0.42 -12.26 -2.04
CA GLN A 69 -0.38 -13.11 -2.91
C GLN A 69 -1.70 -13.46 -2.23
N VAL A 70 -2.81 -13.13 -2.88
CA VAL A 70 -4.15 -13.44 -2.38
C VAL A 70 -4.89 -14.29 -3.41
N ASN A 71 -5.22 -15.53 -3.03
CA ASN A 71 -6.03 -16.43 -3.83
C ASN A 71 -7.49 -16.34 -3.39
N GLN A 72 -8.32 -15.74 -4.24
CA GLN A 72 -9.76 -15.65 -4.09
C GLN A 72 -10.41 -16.93 -4.64
N ASN A 73 -10.32 -18.02 -3.86
CA ASN A 73 -10.76 -19.35 -4.26
C ASN A 73 -12.30 -19.49 -4.21
N GLY A 74 -12.92 -18.87 -3.20
CA GLY A 74 -14.35 -18.91 -3.01
C GLY A 74 -15.12 -17.88 -3.82
N ARG A 75 -16.38 -18.21 -4.10
CA ARG A 75 -17.34 -17.31 -4.77
C ARG A 75 -17.60 -16.08 -3.92
N LYS A 76 -17.67 -14.92 -4.58
CA LYS A 76 -17.94 -13.64 -3.91
C LYS A 76 -16.98 -13.31 -2.75
N SER A 77 -15.78 -13.89 -2.75
CA SER A 77 -14.74 -13.43 -1.84
C SER A 77 -14.27 -12.04 -2.26
N VAL A 78 -13.88 -11.23 -1.28
CA VAL A 78 -13.51 -9.83 -1.46
C VAL A 78 -12.11 -9.62 -0.91
N PHE A 79 -11.27 -8.94 -1.68
CA PHE A 79 -9.97 -8.49 -1.25
C PHE A 79 -9.85 -6.98 -1.42
N THR A 80 -9.55 -6.28 -0.34
CA THR A 80 -9.28 -4.84 -0.36
C THR A 80 -7.86 -4.59 0.13
N SER A 81 -7.06 -3.85 -0.62
CA SER A 81 -5.71 -3.46 -0.24
C SER A 81 -5.55 -1.94 -0.22
N ASN A 82 -4.93 -1.42 0.83
CA ASN A 82 -4.56 -0.02 0.95
C ASN A 82 -3.09 0.09 1.34
N ILE A 83 -2.28 0.57 0.41
CA ILE A 83 -0.83 0.65 0.60
C ILE A 83 -0.41 2.11 0.64
N GLY A 84 0.29 2.50 1.70
CA GLY A 84 0.91 3.80 1.82
C GLY A 84 2.43 3.67 1.94
N TYR A 85 3.18 4.52 1.25
CA TYR A 85 4.63 4.57 1.43
C TYR A 85 5.20 6.00 1.44
N LEU A 86 6.25 6.19 2.24
CA LEU A 86 7.08 7.39 2.30
C LEU A 86 8.52 6.93 2.22
N LEU A 87 9.26 7.38 1.20
CA LEU A 87 10.68 7.07 1.04
C LEU A 87 11.48 8.35 0.90
N ASP A 88 12.67 8.36 1.50
CA ASP A 88 13.60 9.48 1.45
C ASP A 88 15.06 9.01 1.26
N GLY A 89 15.97 9.92 0.90
CA GLY A 89 17.38 9.60 0.81
C GLY A 89 17.65 8.52 -0.24
N GLU A 90 18.23 7.40 0.16
CA GLU A 90 18.54 6.25 -0.72
C GLU A 90 17.62 5.05 -0.48
N ASP A 91 16.51 5.25 0.25
CA ASP A 91 15.54 4.21 0.59
C ASP A 91 15.10 3.41 -0.64
N ALA A 92 14.95 2.10 -0.46
CA ALA A 92 14.48 1.18 -1.49
C ALA A 92 13.25 0.38 -1.03
N LEU A 93 12.21 0.38 -1.87
CA LEU A 93 11.00 -0.40 -1.65
C LEU A 93 10.61 -1.15 -2.93
N ASP A 94 10.48 -2.45 -2.81
CA ASP A 94 9.93 -3.31 -3.85
C ASP A 94 8.67 -4.01 -3.32
N ILE A 95 7.54 -3.77 -3.98
CA ILE A 95 6.27 -4.42 -3.67
C ILE A 95 5.80 -5.22 -4.90
N ASN A 96 5.46 -6.48 -4.66
CA ASN A 96 4.77 -7.34 -5.61
C ASN A 96 3.42 -7.76 -5.01
N LEU A 97 2.33 -7.45 -5.70
CA LEU A 97 0.97 -7.78 -5.29
C LEU A 97 0.27 -8.59 -6.38
N ASP A 98 -0.05 -9.85 -6.08
CA ASP A 98 -0.76 -10.75 -6.96
C ASP A 98 -2.16 -11.07 -6.40
N MET A 99 -3.19 -10.64 -7.12
CA MET A 99 -4.60 -10.86 -6.80
C MET A 99 -5.14 -11.94 -7.73
N VAL A 100 -5.08 -13.20 -7.30
CA VAL A 100 -5.50 -14.36 -8.10
C VAL A 100 -6.97 -14.64 -7.86
N GLN A 101 -7.79 -14.42 -8.88
CA GLN A 101 -9.23 -14.61 -8.84
C GLN A 101 -9.60 -15.94 -9.49
N ASN A 102 -9.98 -16.92 -8.67
CA ASN A 102 -10.40 -18.26 -9.10
C ASN A 102 -11.93 -18.43 -9.00
N GLY A 103 -12.52 -17.91 -7.93
CA GLY A 103 -13.94 -17.99 -7.64
C GLY A 103 -14.79 -17.07 -8.52
N LYS A 104 -16.08 -17.41 -8.67
CA LYS A 104 -17.04 -16.56 -9.41
C LYS A 104 -17.40 -15.31 -8.62
N LYS A 105 -17.54 -14.19 -9.32
CA LYS A 105 -18.01 -12.91 -8.78
C LYS A 105 -17.15 -12.40 -7.63
N THR A 106 -15.87 -12.68 -7.67
CA THR A 106 -14.88 -12.15 -6.72
C THR A 106 -14.63 -10.68 -7.01
N GLU A 107 -14.24 -9.95 -5.98
CA GLU A 107 -13.93 -8.51 -6.09
C GLU A 107 -12.54 -8.27 -5.51
N SER A 108 -11.66 -7.59 -6.26
CA SER A 108 -10.40 -7.06 -5.75
C SER A 108 -10.31 -5.56 -5.96
N ASN A 109 -9.88 -4.83 -4.93
CA ASN A 109 -9.70 -3.38 -5.01
C ASN A 109 -8.43 -2.95 -4.27
N THR A 110 -7.51 -2.33 -5.00
CA THR A 110 -6.21 -1.88 -4.48
C THR A 110 -6.04 -0.38 -4.67
N ASP A 111 -5.80 0.34 -3.58
CA ASP A 111 -5.42 1.75 -3.58
C ASP A 111 -4.00 1.89 -3.02
N VAL A 112 -3.11 2.45 -3.83
CA VAL A 112 -1.71 2.68 -3.49
C VAL A 112 -1.43 4.17 -3.51
N LYS A 113 -0.80 4.68 -2.45
CA LYS A 113 -0.39 6.07 -2.36
C LYS A 113 1.02 6.18 -1.84
N GLY A 114 1.80 7.09 -2.41
CA GLY A 114 3.03 7.43 -1.73
C GLY A 114 3.76 8.65 -2.23
N VAL A 115 4.82 8.94 -1.50
CA VAL A 115 5.66 10.12 -1.66
C VAL A 115 7.13 9.67 -1.68
N LEU A 116 7.88 10.15 -2.66
CA LEU A 116 9.30 9.84 -2.85
C LEU A 116 10.11 11.13 -2.81
N ARG A 117 11.22 11.14 -2.05
CA ARG A 117 12.18 12.26 -1.94
C ARG A 117 13.62 11.77 -2.09
N GLY A 118 14.52 12.68 -2.45
CA GLY A 118 15.95 12.40 -2.59
C GLY A 118 16.23 11.48 -3.78
N HIS A 119 16.95 10.40 -3.52
CA HIS A 119 17.36 9.39 -4.51
C HIS A 119 16.62 8.05 -4.30
N ALA A 120 15.47 8.10 -3.63
CA ALA A 120 14.66 6.94 -3.29
C ALA A 120 14.27 6.12 -4.53
N LYS A 121 14.21 4.80 -4.36
CA LYS A 121 13.93 3.83 -5.41
C LYS A 121 12.71 3.00 -5.03
N LYS A 122 11.66 3.09 -5.83
CA LYS A 122 10.42 2.34 -5.61
C LYS A 122 10.07 1.53 -6.84
N THR A 123 9.77 0.24 -6.64
CA THR A 123 9.12 -0.60 -7.65
C THR A 123 7.82 -1.17 -7.09
N PHE A 124 6.72 -0.98 -7.82
CA PHE A 124 5.43 -1.60 -7.54
C PHE A 124 4.99 -2.42 -8.74
N ARG A 125 4.70 -3.69 -8.51
CA ARG A 125 4.14 -4.62 -9.47
C ARG A 125 2.79 -5.10 -8.93
N GLY A 126 1.72 -4.73 -9.61
CA GLY A 126 0.36 -5.12 -9.28
C GLY A 126 -0.18 -6.02 -10.38
N THR A 127 -0.64 -7.22 -10.02
CA THR A 127 -1.22 -8.19 -10.95
C THR A 127 -2.65 -8.50 -10.53
N ILE A 128 -3.61 -8.22 -11.41
CA ILE A 128 -4.96 -8.77 -11.33
C ILE A 128 -5.01 -9.98 -12.25
N ASP A 129 -5.16 -11.18 -11.69
CA ASP A 129 -5.11 -12.43 -12.44
C ASP A 129 -6.46 -13.15 -12.39
N PHE A 130 -7.26 -12.98 -13.45
CA PHE A 130 -8.53 -13.68 -13.63
C PHE A 130 -8.30 -15.06 -14.25
N ARG A 131 -8.51 -16.10 -13.44
CA ARG A 131 -8.41 -17.49 -13.90
C ARG A 131 -9.72 -17.97 -14.53
N ASN A 132 -9.61 -19.00 -15.36
CA ASN A 132 -10.77 -19.66 -15.93
C ASN A 132 -11.70 -20.15 -14.81
N GLY A 133 -13.00 -19.83 -14.89
CA GLY A 133 -13.98 -20.11 -13.85
C GLY A 133 -14.32 -18.90 -12.97
N ALA A 134 -13.59 -17.80 -13.06
CA ALA A 134 -13.83 -16.55 -12.33
C ALA A 134 -14.93 -15.66 -12.96
N ALA A 135 -15.98 -16.28 -13.51
CA ALA A 135 -17.03 -15.55 -14.21
C ALA A 135 -17.75 -14.54 -13.30
N GLY A 136 -17.97 -13.35 -13.83
CA GLY A 136 -18.57 -12.19 -13.19
C GLY A 136 -17.66 -11.46 -12.20
N SER A 137 -16.36 -11.78 -12.18
CA SER A 137 -15.40 -11.20 -11.24
C SER A 137 -14.86 -9.86 -11.71
N VAL A 138 -14.50 -9.00 -10.74
CA VAL A 138 -14.01 -7.65 -11.00
C VAL A 138 -12.73 -7.34 -10.23
N GLY A 139 -11.90 -6.47 -10.80
CA GLY A 139 -10.64 -6.06 -10.19
C GLY A 139 -10.33 -4.60 -10.51
N ALA A 140 -9.90 -3.85 -9.50
CA ALA A 140 -9.47 -2.47 -9.65
C ALA A 140 -8.13 -2.23 -8.94
N GLU A 141 -7.24 -1.51 -9.61
CA GLU A 141 -5.97 -1.06 -9.04
C GLU A 141 -5.77 0.43 -9.34
N ARG A 142 -5.44 1.21 -8.32
CA ARG A 142 -5.14 2.63 -8.47
C ARG A 142 -3.90 2.99 -7.69
N GLU A 143 -2.93 3.61 -8.34
CA GLU A 143 -1.77 4.19 -7.70
C GLU A 143 -1.68 5.70 -7.89
N GLU A 144 -1.35 6.42 -6.81
CA GLU A 144 -0.99 7.82 -6.88
C GLU A 144 0.37 8.09 -6.22
N VAL A 145 1.33 8.54 -7.03
CA VAL A 145 2.71 8.82 -6.58
C VAL A 145 3.02 10.30 -6.69
N LEU A 146 3.57 10.87 -5.62
CA LEU A 146 4.15 12.21 -5.63
C LEU A 146 5.67 12.13 -5.56
N LEU A 147 6.33 12.77 -6.52
CA LEU A 147 7.77 12.88 -6.62
C LEU A 147 8.19 14.28 -6.13
N MET A 148 9.05 14.34 -5.12
CA MET A 148 9.55 15.60 -4.55
C MET A 148 10.81 16.09 -5.26
N ASP A 149 11.61 15.18 -5.80
CA ASP A 149 12.87 15.48 -6.49
C ASP A 149 12.91 14.79 -7.86
N GLU A 150 13.68 15.34 -8.78
CA GLU A 150 13.91 14.73 -10.09
C GLU A 150 14.79 13.46 -10.03
N THR A 151 15.51 13.28 -8.92
CA THR A 151 16.47 12.18 -8.69
C THR A 151 15.83 10.86 -8.24
N VAL A 152 14.54 10.87 -7.89
CA VAL A 152 13.82 9.66 -7.46
C VAL A 152 13.58 8.71 -8.63
N GLN A 153 13.54 7.41 -8.34
CA GLN A 153 13.21 6.37 -9.32
C GLN A 153 11.90 5.70 -8.94
N ASN A 154 10.83 5.95 -9.69
CA ASN A 154 9.56 5.25 -9.56
C ASN A 154 9.35 4.29 -10.73
N LYS A 155 9.11 3.02 -10.42
CA LYS A 155 8.66 2.00 -11.38
C LYS A 155 7.30 1.47 -10.92
N THR A 156 6.33 1.53 -11.83
CA THR A 156 4.96 1.06 -11.60
C THR A 156 4.58 0.19 -12.78
N VAL A 157 4.28 -1.07 -12.52
CA VAL A 157 4.03 -2.09 -13.55
C VAL A 157 2.71 -2.81 -13.20
N PRO A 158 1.56 -2.25 -13.57
CA PRO A 158 0.28 -2.93 -13.44
C PRO A 158 0.11 -3.94 -14.57
N VAL A 159 -0.44 -5.10 -14.26
CA VAL A 159 -0.71 -6.18 -15.20
C VAL A 159 -2.11 -6.73 -14.95
N ILE A 160 -2.87 -6.93 -16.02
CA ILE A 160 -4.14 -7.66 -15.96
C ILE A 160 -4.01 -8.89 -16.85
N LEU A 161 -4.20 -10.07 -16.25
CA LEU A 161 -4.22 -11.35 -16.94
C LEU A 161 -5.67 -11.85 -16.98
N CYS A 162 -6.20 -12.09 -18.18
CA CYS A 162 -7.58 -12.54 -18.38
C CYS A 162 -7.61 -13.90 -19.08
N ALA A 163 -7.92 -14.96 -18.33
CA ALA A 163 -8.20 -16.30 -18.86
C ALA A 163 -9.70 -16.66 -18.85
N GLU A 164 -10.56 -15.73 -18.45
CA GLU A 164 -12.02 -15.82 -18.41
C GLU A 164 -12.62 -14.66 -19.22
N GLU A 165 -13.74 -14.89 -19.91
CA GLU A 165 -14.36 -13.89 -20.79
C GLU A 165 -15.25 -12.90 -20.02
N ASP A 166 -16.00 -13.40 -19.03
CA ASP A 166 -16.94 -12.61 -18.23
C ASP A 166 -16.23 -11.98 -17.02
N VAL A 167 -15.29 -11.06 -17.25
CA VAL A 167 -14.56 -10.34 -16.19
C VAL A 167 -14.34 -8.86 -16.54
N ALA A 168 -14.16 -8.03 -15.52
CA ALA A 168 -13.82 -6.62 -15.70
C ALA A 168 -12.65 -6.19 -14.82
N GLY A 169 -11.57 -5.73 -15.45
CA GLY A 169 -10.38 -5.23 -14.77
C GLY A 169 -10.10 -3.77 -15.14
N THR A 170 -9.71 -2.95 -14.16
CA THR A 170 -9.20 -1.60 -14.39
C THR A 170 -7.91 -1.38 -13.60
N HIS A 171 -6.93 -0.73 -14.23
CA HIS A 171 -5.75 -0.24 -13.53
C HIS A 171 -5.52 1.23 -13.89
N GLY A 172 -4.95 2.01 -12.96
CA GLY A 172 -4.62 3.40 -13.20
C GLY A 172 -3.48 3.87 -12.31
N ALA A 173 -2.53 4.62 -12.87
CA ALA A 173 -1.44 5.22 -12.12
C ALA A 173 -1.36 6.71 -12.44
N SER A 174 -1.27 7.55 -11.40
CA SER A 174 -1.01 8.98 -11.53
C SER A 174 0.31 9.28 -10.84
N ILE A 175 1.32 9.63 -11.63
CA ILE A 175 2.65 10.01 -11.15
C ILE A 175 2.83 11.49 -11.43
N GLY A 176 3.07 12.28 -10.39
CA GLY A 176 3.21 13.73 -10.51
C GLY A 176 4.36 14.25 -9.67
N GLN A 177 4.98 15.33 -10.14
CA GLN A 177 5.89 16.13 -9.33
C GLN A 177 5.12 17.26 -8.66
N ILE A 178 5.57 17.67 -7.48
CA ILE A 178 5.12 18.94 -6.91
C ILE A 178 5.73 20.10 -7.69
N ASP A 179 4.92 21.11 -8.01
CA ASP A 179 5.41 22.32 -8.69
C ASP A 179 6.43 23.03 -7.78
N ALA A 180 7.65 23.22 -8.28
CA ALA A 180 8.71 23.96 -7.59
C ALA A 180 8.26 25.36 -7.15
N LYS A 181 7.30 25.97 -7.87
CA LYS A 181 6.70 27.26 -7.46
C LYS A 181 5.88 27.15 -6.18
N HIS A 182 5.19 26.03 -5.95
CA HIS A 182 4.47 25.79 -4.70
C HIS A 182 5.43 25.60 -3.53
N ILE A 183 6.51 24.82 -3.72
CA ILE A 183 7.56 24.69 -2.70
C ILE A 183 8.17 26.06 -2.39
N PHE A 184 8.62 26.79 -3.41
CA PHE A 184 9.22 28.12 -3.26
C PHE A 184 8.26 29.10 -2.56
N TYR A 185 6.98 29.07 -2.91
CA TYR A 185 5.97 29.90 -2.25
C TYR A 185 5.85 29.59 -0.75
N LEU A 186 5.77 28.32 -0.37
CA LEU A 186 5.72 27.90 1.04
C LEU A 186 7.00 28.28 1.79
N GLN A 187 8.16 28.08 1.17
CA GLN A 187 9.46 28.52 1.71
C GLN A 187 9.52 30.04 1.91
N SER A 188 8.99 30.83 0.97
CA SER A 188 8.93 32.30 1.09
C SER A 188 8.06 32.77 2.26
N ARG A 189 7.16 31.93 2.76
CA ARG A 189 6.36 32.15 3.97
C ARG A 189 7.07 31.70 5.26
N GLY A 190 8.33 31.32 5.16
CA GLY A 190 9.15 30.89 6.28
C GLY A 190 8.92 29.44 6.71
N ILE A 191 8.22 28.63 5.90
CA ILE A 191 8.02 27.20 6.18
C ILE A 191 9.27 26.43 5.71
N PRO A 192 9.98 25.75 6.62
CA PRO A 192 11.12 24.92 6.26
C PRO A 192 10.74 23.79 5.28
N GLU A 193 11.68 23.39 4.42
CA GLU A 193 11.44 22.39 3.38
C GLU A 193 11.07 21.01 3.91
N ASP A 194 11.68 20.61 5.03
CA ASP A 194 11.33 19.42 5.80
C ASP A 194 9.88 19.48 6.30
N LYS A 195 9.40 20.63 6.77
CA LYS A 195 8.00 20.81 7.17
C LYS A 195 7.03 20.77 5.99
N ILE A 196 7.43 21.30 4.82
CA ILE A 196 6.64 21.17 3.59
C ILE A 196 6.50 19.70 3.22
N TYR A 197 7.58 18.93 3.30
CA TYR A 197 7.56 17.49 3.03
C TYR A 197 6.65 16.71 3.98
N GLU A 198 6.73 16.96 5.28
CA GLU A 198 5.84 16.36 6.28
C GLU A 198 4.36 16.63 5.98
N MET A 199 4.01 17.89 5.68
CA MET A 199 2.63 18.29 5.33
C MET A 199 2.11 17.55 4.09
N ILE A 200 2.96 17.43 3.07
CA ILE A 200 2.65 16.74 1.82
C ILE A 200 2.46 15.24 2.06
N ALA A 201 3.39 14.62 2.80
CA ALA A 201 3.32 13.21 3.17
C ALA A 201 2.03 12.91 3.93
N LEU A 202 1.68 13.75 4.92
CA LEU A 202 0.44 13.62 5.67
C LEU A 202 -0.80 13.76 4.78
N SER A 203 -0.82 14.76 3.90
CA SER A 203 -1.93 14.98 2.98
C SER A 203 -2.15 13.78 2.06
N LYS A 204 -1.06 13.20 1.54
CA LYS A 204 -1.13 12.06 0.62
C LYS A 204 -1.50 10.76 1.33
N LEU A 205 -0.87 10.48 2.48
CA LEU A 205 -1.05 9.23 3.21
C LEU A 205 -2.23 9.25 4.17
N GLY A 206 -2.78 10.43 4.48
CA GLY A 206 -3.85 10.61 5.46
C GLY A 206 -5.07 9.72 5.23
N SER A 207 -5.44 9.48 3.96
CA SER A 207 -6.56 8.59 3.62
C SER A 207 -6.25 7.10 3.83
N VAL A 208 -4.98 6.69 3.78
CA VAL A 208 -4.56 5.32 4.10
C VAL A 208 -4.48 5.16 5.63
N ILE A 209 -3.93 6.16 6.31
CA ILE A 209 -3.82 6.19 7.78
C ILE A 209 -5.21 6.13 8.42
N SER A 210 -6.17 6.92 7.94
CA SER A 210 -7.55 6.89 8.48
C SER A 210 -8.27 5.56 8.26
N LYS A 211 -7.76 4.69 7.37
CA LYS A 211 -8.30 3.35 7.20
C LYS A 211 -7.81 2.41 8.28
N ILE A 212 -6.78 2.73 9.07
CA ILE A 212 -6.23 1.88 10.14
C ILE A 212 -7.27 1.64 11.25
N GLY A 213 -8.13 2.60 11.57
CA GLY A 213 -9.26 2.41 12.49
C GLY A 213 -8.87 2.08 13.94
N ASP A 214 -7.57 2.19 14.27
CA ASP A 214 -7.02 2.05 15.61
C ASP A 214 -6.33 3.38 15.98
N ALA A 215 -6.92 4.12 16.91
CA ALA A 215 -6.51 5.48 17.22
C ALA A 215 -5.06 5.58 17.72
N GLU A 216 -4.59 4.57 18.47
CA GLU A 216 -3.22 4.54 18.96
C GLU A 216 -2.23 4.37 17.79
N THR A 217 -2.48 3.40 16.90
CA THR A 217 -1.63 3.18 15.72
C THR A 217 -1.68 4.37 14.77
N GLU A 218 -2.85 4.99 14.56
CA GLU A 218 -2.98 6.20 13.76
C GLU A 218 -2.18 7.37 14.32
N SER A 219 -2.31 7.67 15.62
CA SER A 219 -1.52 8.73 16.26
C SER A 219 -0.02 8.44 16.17
N ARG A 220 0.40 7.19 16.42
CA ARG A 220 1.81 6.79 16.30
C ARG A 220 2.34 6.98 14.88
N VAL A 221 1.58 6.66 13.85
CA VAL A 221 1.97 6.90 12.44
C VAL A 221 2.03 8.40 12.14
N ARG A 222 1.05 9.18 12.59
CA ARG A 222 1.02 10.64 12.40
C ARG A 222 2.21 11.34 13.07
N LYS A 223 2.56 10.94 14.30
CA LYS A 223 3.78 11.39 15.00
C LYS A 223 5.03 11.19 14.16
N LEU A 224 5.17 10.03 13.54
CA LEU A 224 6.33 9.70 12.71
C LEU A 224 6.39 10.49 11.40
N LEU A 225 5.25 10.92 10.90
CA LEU A 225 5.15 11.83 9.75
C LEU A 225 5.34 13.30 10.16
N GLY A 226 5.67 13.58 11.43
CA GLY A 226 6.05 14.91 11.93
C GLY A 226 4.92 15.77 12.49
N THR A 227 3.75 15.19 12.82
CA THR A 227 2.52 15.99 13.02
C THR A 227 1.97 16.05 14.45
N GLU A 228 2.71 15.64 15.47
CA GLU A 228 2.38 16.07 16.83
C GLU A 228 3.61 16.76 17.41
N GLU A 229 3.41 17.98 17.89
CA GLU A 229 4.39 18.71 18.68
C GLU A 229 4.89 17.79 19.80
N GLU A 230 6.21 17.77 20.04
CA GLU A 230 6.69 17.38 21.37
C GLU A 230 6.01 18.35 22.34
N ASP A 231 5.01 17.87 23.08
CA ASP A 231 4.39 18.62 24.17
C ASP A 231 5.54 19.15 25.06
N ALA A 232 5.79 20.45 24.97
CA ALA A 232 6.73 21.20 25.79
C ALA A 232 6.10 21.61 27.13
#